data_AF-A0A7M7PAX6-F1
#
_entry.id   AF-A0A7M7PAX6-F1
#
_cell.length_a   1.000
_cell.length_b   1.000
_cell.length_c   1.000
_cell.angle_alpha   90.00
_cell.angle_beta   90.00
_cell.angle_gamma   90.00
#
_symmetry.space_group_name_H-M   'P 1'
#
loop_
_entity.id
_entity.type
_entity.pdbx_description
1 polymer ?
#
loop_
_entity_poly.entity_id
_entity_poly.type
_entity_poly.pdbx_seq_one_letter_code
_entity_poly.pdbx_strand_id
1 'polypeptide(L)'
;MISPANGRETCYINIIHFKPYGRPTFNKKYWDVYEDIVKRAGGRPHWAKEHPMRNKDLSELYPRWSEFCGLRKKLDPYGMFLNTYLERVLSD
;
A
#
# COMPACT_ATOMS: atom_id res chain seq x y z
N MET A 1 -0.23 -8.22 -11.51
CA MET A 1 -0.70 -6.82 -11.51
C MET A 1 -0.26 -6.09 -10.24
N ILE A 2 -0.67 -6.53 -9.04
CA ILE A 2 -0.42 -5.78 -7.80
C ILE A 2 0.59 -6.42 -6.82
N SER A 3 1.33 -7.46 -7.20
CA SER A 3 2.43 -7.94 -6.34
C SER A 3 3.49 -6.84 -6.18
N PRO A 4 3.98 -6.52 -4.96
CA PRO A 4 5.04 -5.53 -4.78
C PRO A 4 6.29 -5.80 -5.63
N ALA A 5 6.57 -7.08 -5.94
CA ALA A 5 7.68 -7.50 -6.80
C ALA A 5 7.34 -7.59 -8.30
N ASN A 6 6.15 -7.13 -8.73
CA ASN A 6 5.73 -7.29 -10.13
C ASN A 6 6.62 -6.49 -11.10
N GLY A 7 7.15 -7.16 -12.11
CA GLY A 7 7.85 -6.53 -13.23
C GLY A 7 9.25 -5.99 -12.90
N ARG A 8 9.85 -6.34 -11.76
CA ARG A 8 11.21 -5.91 -11.40
C ARG A 8 11.86 -6.85 -10.38
N GLU A 9 13.19 -6.94 -10.41
CA GLU A 9 13.95 -7.49 -9.29
C GLU A 9 13.67 -6.67 -8.02
N THR A 10 13.51 -7.35 -6.89
CA THR A 10 13.00 -6.72 -5.67
C THR A 10 13.74 -7.23 -4.44
N CYS A 11 14.22 -6.28 -3.63
CA CYS A 11 14.65 -6.52 -2.25
C CYS A 11 13.56 -6.03 -1.30
N TYR A 12 13.27 -6.83 -0.25
CA TYR A 12 12.32 -6.44 0.79
C TYR A 12 13.07 -5.89 2.00
N ILE A 13 12.74 -4.65 2.38
CA ILE A 13 13.19 -4.03 3.62
C ILE A 13 11.97 -3.92 4.53
N ASN A 14 12.13 -4.39 5.77
CA ASN A 14 11.09 -4.33 6.77
C ASN A 14 11.58 -3.56 8.00
N ILE A 15 10.70 -2.74 8.56
CA ILE A 15 10.94 -2.03 9.81
C ILE A 15 9.89 -2.47 10.83
N ILE A 16 10.32 -2.70 12.07
CA ILE A 16 9.47 -3.22 13.12
C ILE A 16 9.49 -2.24 14.28
N HIS A 17 8.31 -1.85 14.72
CA HIS A 17 8.11 -1.09 15.94
C HIS A 17 7.40 -1.99 16.95
N PHE A 18 8.04 -2.26 18.09
CA PHE A 18 7.43 -3.06 19.15
C PHE A 18 6.35 -2.25 19.86
N LYS A 19 5.16 -2.85 19.99
CA LYS A 19 4.02 -2.28 20.72
C LYS A 19 3.78 -3.09 22.00
N PRO A 20 4.27 -2.64 23.16
CA PRO A 20 3.95 -3.28 24.44
C PRO A 20 2.44 -3.29 24.69
N TYR A 21 1.96 -4.38 25.31
CA TYR A 21 0.54 -4.52 25.63
C TYR A 21 0.02 -3.35 26.47
N GLY A 22 -1.10 -2.77 26.06
CA GLY A 22 -1.74 -1.65 26.74
C GLY A 22 -1.02 -0.30 26.64
N ARG A 23 0.07 -0.17 25.87
CA ARG A 23 0.81 1.11 25.72
C ARG A 23 0.72 1.66 24.30
N PRO A 24 0.31 2.94 24.12
CA PRO A 24 0.45 3.59 22.83
C PRO A 24 1.92 3.90 22.58
N THR A 25 2.45 3.44 21.46
CA THR A 25 3.85 3.67 21.08
C THR A 25 4.00 4.30 19.70
N PHE A 26 2.88 4.74 19.10
CA PHE A 26 2.89 5.32 17.76
C PHE A 26 3.75 6.59 17.72
N ASN A 27 4.81 6.55 16.91
CA ASN A 27 5.69 7.68 16.66
C ASN A 27 5.55 8.09 15.18
N LYS A 28 4.73 9.10 14.92
CA LYS A 28 4.46 9.57 13.55
C LYS A 28 5.74 10.00 12.83
N LYS A 29 6.62 10.76 13.49
CA LYS A 29 7.86 11.26 12.89
C LYS A 29 8.78 10.13 12.42
N TYR A 30 8.87 9.05 13.20
CA TYR A 30 9.64 7.87 12.84
C TYR A 30 9.12 7.21 11.55
N TRP A 31 7.79 7.05 11.45
CA TRP A 31 7.14 6.46 10.28
C TRP A 31 7.22 7.35 9.05
N ASP A 32 6.97 8.66 9.19
CA ASP A 32 7.07 9.61 8.08
C ASP A 32 8.47 9.58 7.43
N VAL A 33 9.53 9.49 8.24
CA VAL A 33 10.92 9.41 7.76
C VAL A 33 11.18 8.11 7.01
N TYR A 34 10.74 6.97 7.56
CA TYR A 34 10.88 5.68 6.90
C TYR A 34 10.14 5.64 5.56
N GLU A 35 8.88 6.10 5.56
CA GLU A 35 8.03 6.15 4.38
C GLU A 35 8.61 7.03 3.27
N ASP A 36 9.17 8.19 3.62
CA ASP A 36 9.86 9.08 2.69
C ASP A 36 11.11 8.43 2.07
N ILE A 37 11.92 7.72 2.87
CA ILE A 37 13.09 6.98 2.36
C ILE A 37 12.67 5.90 1.36
N VAL A 38 11.70 5.05 1.72
CA VAL A 38 11.28 3.97 0.82
C VAL A 38 10.55 4.51 -0.42
N LYS A 39 9.78 5.60 -0.30
CA LYS A 39 9.12 6.24 -1.44
C LYS A 39 10.13 6.76 -2.46
N ARG A 40 11.20 7.45 -2.01
CA ARG A 40 12.28 7.92 -2.90
C ARG A 40 13.01 6.78 -3.62
N ALA A 41 13.09 5.60 -3.01
CA ALA A 41 13.68 4.41 -3.62
C ALA A 41 12.71 3.67 -4.57
N GLY A 42 11.51 4.21 -4.84
CA GLY A 42 10.48 3.54 -5.64
C GLY A 42 9.89 2.32 -4.93
N GLY A 43 9.91 2.32 -3.60
CA GLY A 43 9.37 1.25 -2.76
C GLY A 43 7.87 1.06 -2.98
N ARG A 44 7.43 -0.20 -2.93
CA ARG A 44 6.02 -0.57 -2.95
C ARG A 44 5.66 -1.16 -1.60
N PRO A 45 4.58 -0.70 -0.94
CA PRO A 45 4.24 -1.18 0.39
C PRO A 45 3.77 -2.63 0.33
N HIS A 46 4.05 -3.36 1.41
CA HIS A 46 3.46 -4.68 1.60
C HIS A 46 1.97 -4.50 1.98
N TRP A 47 1.05 -5.14 1.25
CA TRP A 47 -0.41 -4.94 1.42
C TRP A 47 -0.91 -5.20 2.85
N ALA A 48 -0.29 -6.15 3.58
CA ALA A 48 -0.61 -6.44 4.98
C ALA A 48 0.13 -5.56 6.02
N LYS A 49 0.68 -4.41 5.61
CA LYS A 49 1.37 -3.45 6.49
C LYS A 49 0.76 -2.06 6.32
N GLU A 50 0.90 -1.24 7.36
CA GLU A 50 0.47 0.16 7.30
C GLU A 50 1.26 0.94 6.26
N HIS A 51 0.55 1.81 5.54
CA HIS A 51 1.12 2.77 4.61
C HIS A 51 0.10 3.89 4.30
N PRO A 52 0.55 5.09 3.91
CA PRO A 52 -0.32 6.24 3.64
C PRO A 52 -0.79 6.31 2.18
N MET A 53 -0.22 5.48 1.29
CA MET A 53 -0.47 5.57 -0.15
C MET A 53 -1.95 5.44 -0.52
N ARG A 54 -2.37 6.24 -1.49
CA ARG A 54 -3.72 6.25 -2.09
C ARG A 54 -3.66 5.77 -3.54
N ASN A 55 -4.83 5.70 -4.18
CA ASN A 55 -4.95 5.31 -5.59
C ASN A 55 -3.96 6.03 -6.51
N LYS A 56 -3.84 7.36 -6.40
CA LYS A 56 -2.90 8.14 -7.21
C LYS A 56 -1.44 7.72 -7.00
N ASP A 57 -1.00 7.50 -5.76
CA ASP A 57 0.38 7.04 -5.51
C ASP A 57 0.62 5.64 -6.11
N LEU A 58 -0.37 4.74 -5.98
CA LEU A 58 -0.23 3.35 -6.41
C LEU A 58 -0.34 3.20 -7.93
N SER A 59 -1.12 4.05 -8.59
CA SER A 59 -1.22 4.05 -10.06
C SER A 59 0.08 4.45 -10.74
N GLU A 60 0.87 5.33 -10.11
CA GLU A 60 2.21 5.69 -10.56
C GLU A 60 3.22 4.55 -10.34
N LEU A 61 3.05 3.74 -9.29
CA LEU A 61 3.99 2.65 -8.92
C LEU A 61 3.73 1.31 -9.63
N TYR A 62 2.49 1.04 -10.04
CA TYR A 62 2.07 -0.24 -10.63
C TYR A 62 1.65 -0.06 -12.09
N PRO A 63 2.44 -0.51 -13.08
CA PRO A 63 2.14 -0.31 -14.50
C PRO A 63 0.80 -0.89 -14.96
N ARG A 64 0.31 -1.93 -14.27
CA ARG A 64 -0.97 -2.61 -14.57
C ARG A 64 -2.06 -2.29 -13.53
N TRP A 65 -1.98 -1.11 -12.91
CA TRP A 65 -2.93 -0.67 -11.89
C TRP A 65 -4.35 -0.53 -12.42
N SER A 66 -4.50 0.18 -13.55
CA SER A 66 -5.79 0.39 -14.21
C SER A 66 -6.47 -0.91 -14.60
N GLU A 67 -5.69 -1.89 -15.08
CA GLU A 67 -6.19 -3.22 -15.43
C GLU A 67 -6.73 -3.96 -14.21
N PHE A 68 -6.02 -3.91 -13.08
CA PHE A 68 -6.50 -4.50 -11.82
C PHE A 68 -7.79 -3.81 -11.33
N CYS A 69 -7.82 -2.48 -11.31
CA CYS A 69 -9.00 -1.72 -10.91
C CYS A 69 -10.20 -2.00 -11.82
N GLY A 70 -9.98 -2.11 -13.13
CA GLY A 70 -11.00 -2.47 -14.11
C GLY A 70 -11.54 -3.89 -13.90
N LEU A 71 -10.65 -4.86 -13.68
CA LEU A 71 -11.05 -6.24 -13.37
C LEU A 71 -11.86 -6.32 -12.07
N ARG A 72 -11.44 -5.59 -11.03
CA ARG A 72 -12.19 -5.49 -9.77
C ARG A 72 -13.58 -4.92 -10.00
N LYS A 73 -13.72 -3.80 -10.73
CA LYS A 73 -15.03 -3.21 -11.07
C LYS A 73 -15.91 -4.18 -11.87
N LYS A 74 -15.33 -5.02 -12.73
CA LYS A 74 -16.06 -6.03 -13.52
C LYS A 74 -16.57 -7.19 -12.65
N LEU A 75 -15.77 -7.66 -11.69
CA LEU A 75 -16.09 -8.82 -10.84
C LEU A 75 -16.92 -8.45 -9.60
N ASP A 76 -16.74 -7.24 -9.09
CA ASP A 76 -17.47 -6.69 -7.95
C ASP A 76 -18.04 -5.30 -8.30
N PRO A 77 -19.09 -5.24 -9.15
CA PRO A 77 -19.64 -3.99 -9.66
C PRO A 77 -20.32 -3.15 -8.57
N TYR A 78 -20.77 -3.78 -7.48
CA TYR A 78 -21.43 -3.12 -6.35
C TYR A 78 -20.49 -2.85 -5.18
N GLY A 79 -19.22 -3.27 -5.25
CA GLY A 79 -18.23 -3.03 -4.20
C GLY A 79 -18.49 -3.83 -2.92
N MET A 80 -19.14 -4.99 -3.00
CA MET A 80 -19.48 -5.83 -1.85
C MET A 80 -18.26 -6.24 -1.03
N PHE A 81 -17.08 -6.33 -1.65
CA PHE A 81 -15.83 -6.72 -1.01
C PHE A 81 -14.91 -5.54 -0.67
N LEU A 82 -15.33 -4.30 -0.92
CA LEU A 82 -14.56 -3.13 -0.56
C LEU A 82 -14.73 -2.84 0.93
N ASN A 83 -13.61 -2.78 1.64
CA ASN A 83 -13.53 -2.22 2.99
C ASN A 83 -12.89 -0.82 2.93
N THR A 84 -12.87 -0.11 4.05
CA THR A 84 -12.30 1.26 4.13
C THR A 84 -10.86 1.35 3.61
N TYR A 85 -10.05 0.31 3.81
CA TYR A 85 -8.69 0.27 3.28
C TYR A 85 -8.68 0.15 1.75
N LEU A 86 -9.47 -0.78 1.20
CA LEU A 86 -9.59 -0.99 -0.24
C LEU A 86 -10.21 0.22 -0.94
N GLU A 87 -11.18 0.89 -0.33
CA GLU A 87 -11.73 2.14 -0.86
C GLU A 87 -10.64 3.21 -0.95
N ARG A 88 -9.87 3.42 0.13
CA ARG A 88 -8.78 4.42 0.14
C ARG A 88 -7.75 4.19 -0.97
N VAL A 89 -7.43 2.93 -1.25
CA VAL A 89 -6.37 2.59 -2.20
C VAL A 89 -6.87 2.35 -3.62
N LEU A 90 -8.12 1.90 -3.83
CA LEU A 90 -8.66 1.50 -5.15
C LEU A 90 -9.72 2.44 -5.73
N SER A 91 -10.30 3.33 -4.92
CA SER A 91 -11.30 4.31 -5.38
C SER A 91 -10.63 5.60 -5.83
N ASP A 92 -11.30 6.33 -6.72
CA ASP A 92 -10.83 7.60 -7.28
C ASP A 92 -10.79 8.72 -6.22
#